data_AF-A0A967FCI4-F1
#
_entry.id   AF-A0A967FCI4-F1
#
_cell.length_a   1.000
_cell.length_b   1.000
_cell.length_c   1.000
_cell.angle_alpha   90.00
_cell.angle_beta   90.00
_cell.angle_gamma   90.00
#
_symmetry.space_group_name_H-M   'P 1'
#
loop_
_entity.id
_entity.type
_entity.pdbx_description
1 polymer ?
#
loop_
_entity_poly.entity_id
_entity_poly.type
_entity_poly.pdbx_seq_one_letter_code
_entity_poly.pdbx_strand_id
1 'polypeptide(L)'
;MMKRTKSGLLSMVVFVIAVTIVWAGTGRAVERPFILWDKKDIAAIRKKIETEAWAKIAYEKLVNEPERHEKTFSNLFQHAIMGNKEAAEKDKKELMRMVRSPIPRGAAQYINVIRYDLLYDSLTADEREEVEEAFRIYIDNQIFKRAILDPKIFNDSKNFSRYDARRYTRTNWLPNIIWPWKVSANLMAAALGDETLIRKVWGEYGSWKWYFDEYLCDIGFYSEEFGKMGSTPGAMLLYCRAVKRLGLNELGYGYKGKGGATMRGHIESLIHLGYPLVDVSSERPQYPMLTIGDLRQSGSSQSWNLPSPAFQYSIVMGYTPDGKGGNERWKAH
;
A
#
# COMPACT_ATOMS: atom_id res chain seq x y z
N MET A 1 74.94 26.08 44.09
CA MET A 1 74.15 26.66 45.20
C MET A 1 72.70 26.18 45.05
N MET A 2 72.19 25.41 46.02
CA MET A 2 70.82 24.87 46.06
C MET A 2 69.75 25.96 46.26
N LYS A 3 68.57 25.78 45.64
CA LYS A 3 67.19 25.82 46.23
C LYS A 3 66.15 25.80 45.09
N ARG A 4 65.45 24.68 44.84
CA ARG A 4 64.13 24.23 45.36
C ARG A 4 62.88 24.93 44.75
N THR A 5 62.17 24.14 43.92
CA THR A 5 60.70 23.85 43.87
C THR A 5 59.68 24.96 43.55
N LYS A 6 58.82 24.75 42.54
CA LYS A 6 57.46 24.10 42.57
C LYS A 6 56.89 24.10 41.13
N SER A 7 56.57 22.95 40.55
CA SER A 7 55.22 22.33 40.48
C SER A 7 54.23 23.08 39.56
N GLY A 8 53.94 22.49 38.40
CA GLY A 8 52.88 22.88 37.48
C GLY A 8 52.64 21.78 36.46
N LEU A 9 51.89 20.77 36.87
CA LEU A 9 51.44 19.64 36.06
C LEU A 9 50.40 20.15 35.04
N LEU A 10 50.60 19.93 33.73
CA LEU A 10 49.53 19.97 32.76
C LEU A 10 49.67 18.76 31.83
N SER A 11 49.00 17.66 32.21
CA SER A 11 48.84 16.48 31.37
C SER A 11 47.93 16.82 30.19
N MET A 12 48.48 16.80 28.98
CA MET A 12 47.72 16.89 27.74
C MET A 12 47.43 15.45 27.28
N VAL A 13 46.26 14.92 27.67
CA VAL A 13 45.74 13.65 27.16
C VAL A 13 45.08 13.92 25.81
N VAL A 14 45.69 13.40 24.74
CA VAL A 14 45.10 13.37 23.40
C VAL A 14 44.11 12.21 23.34
N PHE A 15 42.81 12.51 23.40
CA PHE A 15 41.74 11.56 23.12
C PHE A 15 41.53 11.50 21.61
N VAL A 16 42.05 10.46 20.96
CA VAL A 16 41.65 10.08 19.61
C VAL A 16 40.30 9.37 19.72
N ILE A 17 39.21 10.11 19.52
CA ILE A 17 37.89 9.51 19.32
C ILE A 17 37.82 9.07 17.85
N ALA A 18 38.00 7.77 17.62
CA ALA A 18 37.59 7.14 16.38
C ALA A 18 36.04 7.19 16.31
N VAL A 19 35.51 8.17 15.60
CA VAL A 19 34.08 8.22 15.27
C VAL A 19 33.84 7.22 14.15
N THR A 20 33.58 5.97 14.50
CA THR A 20 32.82 5.07 13.62
C THR A 20 31.39 5.62 13.53
N ILE A 21 31.11 6.35 12.47
CA ILE A 21 29.73 6.69 12.07
C ILE A 21 29.09 5.38 11.60
N VAL A 22 28.52 4.62 12.54
CA VAL A 22 27.55 3.59 12.22
C VAL A 22 26.28 4.34 11.80
N TRP A 23 25.95 4.31 10.51
CA TRP A 23 24.61 4.66 10.02
C TRP A 23 23.62 3.61 10.51
N ALA A 24 23.37 3.57 11.81
CA ALA A 24 22.21 2.89 12.35
C ALA A 24 21.03 3.83 12.13
N GLY A 25 20.29 3.63 11.04
CA GLY A 25 18.99 4.24 10.87
C GLY A 25 18.18 3.97 12.13
N THR A 26 17.77 5.02 12.82
CA THR A 26 16.93 4.95 14.02
C THR A 26 15.51 4.56 13.62
N GLY A 27 15.35 3.35 13.08
CA GLY A 27 14.06 2.69 12.98
C GLY A 27 13.67 2.22 14.37
N ARG A 28 12.49 2.63 14.85
CA ARG A 28 11.91 2.01 16.04
C ARG A 28 11.73 0.53 15.70
N ALA A 29 12.36 -0.38 16.45
CA ALA A 29 12.17 -1.81 16.24
C ALA A 29 10.68 -2.13 16.50
N VAL A 30 9.90 -2.25 15.44
CA VAL A 30 8.49 -2.62 15.52
C VAL A 30 8.41 -4.12 15.37
N GLU A 31 7.73 -4.74 16.33
CA GLU A 31 7.47 -6.17 16.34
C GLU A 31 6.66 -6.55 15.09
N ARG A 32 7.15 -7.54 14.34
CA ARG A 32 6.44 -8.09 13.19
C ARG A 32 5.50 -9.23 13.59
N PRO A 33 4.44 -9.47 12.80
CA PRO A 33 3.98 -8.63 11.69
C PRO A 33 3.31 -7.34 12.20
N PHE A 34 3.29 -6.30 11.37
CA PHE A 34 2.62 -5.05 11.68
C PHE A 34 1.93 -4.38 10.49
N ILE A 35 2.11 -4.83 9.25
CA ILE A 35 1.55 -4.13 8.10
C ILE A 35 0.04 -4.38 8.00
N LEU A 36 -0.35 -5.64 7.79
CA LEU A 36 -1.76 -6.02 7.67
C LEU A 36 -2.36 -6.34 9.04
N TRP A 37 -1.73 -7.27 9.76
CA TRP A 37 -2.13 -7.68 11.10
C TRP A 37 -0.97 -7.50 12.07
N ASP A 38 -1.28 -7.20 13.32
CA ASP A 38 -0.35 -7.38 14.43
C ASP A 38 -0.70 -8.64 15.22
N LYS A 39 0.11 -8.97 16.23
CA LYS A 39 -0.13 -10.16 17.07
C LYS A 39 -1.50 -10.15 17.77
N LYS A 40 -2.05 -8.97 18.09
CA LYS A 40 -3.37 -8.85 18.72
C LYS A 40 -4.48 -9.12 17.71
N ASP A 41 -4.37 -8.57 16.50
CA ASP A 41 -5.29 -8.88 15.40
C ASP A 41 -5.32 -10.38 15.12
N ILE A 42 -4.15 -11.01 14.99
CA ILE A 42 -4.01 -12.45 14.72
C ILE A 42 -4.72 -13.28 15.79
N ALA A 43 -4.44 -13.00 17.07
CA ALA A 43 -5.05 -13.71 18.18
C ALA A 43 -6.58 -13.51 18.23
N ALA A 44 -7.06 -12.29 17.95
CA ALA A 44 -8.49 -12.00 17.92
C ALA A 44 -9.21 -12.73 16.78
N ILE A 45 -8.64 -12.72 15.58
CA ILE A 45 -9.21 -13.42 14.42
C ILE A 45 -9.22 -14.93 14.65
N ARG A 46 -8.11 -15.52 15.15
CA ARG A 46 -8.05 -16.94 15.50
C ARG A 46 -9.15 -17.31 16.50
N LYS A 47 -9.25 -16.55 17.60
CA LYS A 47 -10.29 -16.76 18.61
C LYS A 47 -11.69 -16.73 18.00
N LYS A 48 -11.99 -15.80 17.09
CA LYS A 48 -13.28 -15.74 16.40
C LYS A 48 -13.53 -17.00 15.57
N ILE A 49 -12.56 -17.48 14.80
CA ILE A 49 -12.69 -18.72 14.03
C ILE A 49 -12.94 -19.92 14.94
N GLU A 50 -12.27 -19.98 16.09
CA GLU A 50 -12.40 -21.09 17.05
C GLU A 50 -13.72 -21.07 17.84
N THR A 51 -14.35 -19.91 18.01
CA THR A 51 -15.50 -19.74 18.91
C THR A 51 -16.81 -19.38 18.23
N GLU A 52 -16.79 -18.82 17.02
CA GLU A 52 -17.98 -18.36 16.31
C GLU A 52 -18.25 -19.25 15.07
N ALA A 53 -19.42 -19.88 15.03
CA ALA A 53 -19.77 -20.84 13.97
C ALA A 53 -19.70 -20.24 12.55
N TRP A 54 -20.18 -19.00 12.37
CA TRP A 54 -20.12 -18.32 11.07
C TRP A 54 -18.69 -18.05 10.61
N ALA A 55 -17.78 -17.73 11.54
CA ALA A 55 -16.38 -17.46 11.24
C ALA A 55 -15.64 -18.74 10.86
N LYS A 56 -15.95 -19.85 11.52
CA LYS A 56 -15.46 -21.19 11.15
C LYS A 56 -15.88 -21.57 9.73
N ILE A 57 -17.17 -21.40 9.39
CA ILE A 57 -17.69 -21.68 8.04
C ILE A 57 -17.00 -20.81 6.99
N ALA A 58 -16.81 -19.52 7.26
CA ALA A 58 -16.11 -18.61 6.35
C ALA A 58 -14.65 -19.01 6.13
N TYR A 59 -13.95 -19.43 7.20
CA TYR A 59 -12.59 -19.96 7.12
C TYR A 59 -12.54 -21.26 6.28
N GLU A 60 -13.43 -22.22 6.55
CA GLU A 60 -13.49 -23.48 5.79
C GLU A 60 -13.75 -23.24 4.30
N LYS A 61 -14.63 -22.27 3.96
CA LYS A 61 -14.84 -21.85 2.57
C LYS A 61 -13.55 -21.28 1.94
N LEU A 62 -12.86 -20.37 2.63
CA LEU A 62 -11.60 -19.77 2.14
C LEU A 62 -10.49 -20.81 1.90
N VAL A 63 -10.48 -21.90 2.67
CA VAL A 63 -9.48 -22.97 2.56
C VAL A 63 -9.84 -23.97 1.47
N ASN A 64 -11.09 -24.44 1.45
CA ASN A 64 -11.51 -25.53 0.57
C ASN A 64 -11.95 -25.05 -0.81
N GLU A 65 -12.54 -23.87 -0.89
CA GLU A 65 -13.15 -23.31 -2.10
C GLU A 65 -12.74 -21.84 -2.33
N PRO A 66 -11.43 -21.50 -2.32
CA PRO A 66 -11.01 -20.12 -2.53
C PRO A 66 -11.38 -19.66 -3.93
N GLU A 67 -12.02 -18.50 -4.01
CA GLU A 67 -12.21 -17.84 -5.30
C GLU A 67 -10.85 -17.51 -5.94
N ARG A 68 -10.82 -17.34 -7.27
CA ARG A 68 -9.56 -17.12 -8.01
C ARG A 68 -8.72 -15.98 -7.40
N HIS A 69 -9.37 -14.91 -6.95
CA HIS A 69 -8.71 -13.75 -6.38
C HIS A 69 -8.26 -13.96 -4.92
N GLU A 70 -8.84 -14.92 -4.22
CA GLU A 70 -8.53 -15.26 -2.82
C GLU A 70 -7.37 -16.26 -2.71
N LYS A 71 -7.12 -17.09 -3.73
CA LYS A 71 -6.09 -18.14 -3.72
C LYS A 71 -4.71 -17.66 -3.24
N THR A 72 -4.31 -16.47 -3.68
CA THR A 72 -3.01 -15.89 -3.30
C THR A 72 -2.97 -15.51 -1.82
N PHE A 73 -4.10 -15.08 -1.25
CA PHE A 73 -4.18 -14.61 0.12
C PHE A 73 -4.53 -15.72 1.12
N SER A 74 -5.21 -16.78 0.68
CA SER A 74 -5.62 -17.91 1.52
C SER A 74 -4.45 -18.57 2.24
N ASN A 75 -3.33 -18.80 1.56
CA ASN A 75 -2.13 -19.39 2.19
C ASN A 75 -1.56 -18.49 3.30
N LEU A 76 -1.38 -17.20 3.03
CA LEU A 76 -0.94 -16.21 4.03
C LEU A 76 -1.88 -16.13 5.23
N PHE A 77 -3.19 -16.17 4.98
CA PHE A 77 -4.19 -16.18 6.05
C PHE A 77 -4.06 -17.44 6.92
N GLN A 78 -3.99 -18.61 6.30
CA GLN A 78 -3.82 -19.89 7.02
C GLN A 78 -2.53 -19.91 7.84
N HIS A 79 -1.43 -19.39 7.30
CA HIS A 79 -0.17 -19.29 8.04
C HIS A 79 -0.30 -18.32 9.22
N ALA A 80 -0.66 -17.05 8.95
CA ALA A 80 -0.66 -16.01 9.97
C ALA A 80 -1.69 -16.28 11.07
N ILE A 81 -2.90 -16.69 10.70
CA ILE A 81 -4.02 -16.85 11.62
C ILE A 81 -4.00 -18.23 12.28
N MET A 82 -3.81 -19.32 11.52
CA MET A 82 -3.93 -20.68 12.03
C MET A 82 -2.58 -21.40 12.23
N GLY A 83 -1.46 -20.76 11.92
CA GLY A 83 -0.13 -21.35 12.11
C GLY A 83 0.24 -22.43 11.09
N ASN A 84 -0.42 -22.48 9.93
CA ASN A 84 -0.15 -23.48 8.91
C ASN A 84 1.26 -23.29 8.30
N LYS A 85 2.18 -24.22 8.60
CA LYS A 85 3.58 -24.19 8.12
C LYS A 85 3.71 -24.49 6.62
N GLU A 86 2.89 -25.40 6.09
CA GLU A 86 2.94 -25.73 4.65
C GLU A 86 2.49 -24.55 3.79
N ALA A 87 1.48 -23.81 4.26
CA ALA A 87 1.04 -22.58 3.62
C ALA A 87 2.16 -21.51 3.65
N ALA A 88 2.87 -21.39 4.77
CA ALA A 88 4.02 -20.49 4.90
C ALA A 88 5.11 -20.79 3.88
N GLU A 89 5.49 -22.07 3.73
CA GLU A 89 6.52 -22.49 2.77
C GLU A 89 6.14 -22.21 1.31
N LYS A 90 4.86 -22.32 0.96
CA LYS A 90 4.36 -21.96 -0.39
C LYS A 90 4.55 -20.46 -0.66
N ASP A 91 4.15 -19.60 0.27
CA ASP A 91 4.30 -18.15 0.09
C ASP A 91 5.75 -17.67 0.23
N LYS A 92 6.57 -18.34 1.03
CA LYS A 92 8.02 -18.11 1.11
C LYS A 92 8.67 -18.36 -0.25
N LYS A 93 8.35 -19.48 -0.92
CA LYS A 93 8.84 -19.78 -2.28
C LYS A 93 8.43 -18.69 -3.28
N GLU A 94 7.19 -18.22 -3.21
CA GLU A 94 6.71 -17.14 -4.08
C GLU A 94 7.40 -15.79 -3.81
N LEU A 95 7.65 -15.45 -2.54
CA LEU A 95 8.42 -14.27 -2.17
C LEU A 95 9.83 -14.34 -2.76
N MET A 96 10.55 -15.44 -2.51
CA MET A 96 11.92 -15.61 -2.98
C MET A 96 12.00 -15.68 -4.51
N ARG A 97 11.00 -16.26 -5.18
CA ARG A 97 10.90 -16.24 -6.65
C ARG A 97 10.84 -14.81 -7.20
N MET A 98 10.11 -13.91 -6.53
CA MET A 98 10.05 -12.50 -6.93
C MET A 98 11.35 -11.75 -6.62
N VAL A 99 11.93 -11.97 -5.43
CA VAL A 99 13.22 -11.38 -5.05
C VAL A 99 14.29 -11.70 -6.09
N ARG A 100 14.35 -12.97 -6.52
CA ARG A 100 15.35 -13.47 -7.46
C ARG A 100 14.97 -13.30 -8.94
N SER A 101 13.79 -12.75 -9.24
CA SER A 101 13.42 -12.48 -10.64
C SER A 101 14.24 -11.32 -11.21
N PRO A 102 14.60 -11.35 -12.51
CA PRO A 102 15.30 -10.26 -13.16
C PRO A 102 14.58 -8.91 -13.05
N ILE A 103 15.36 -7.83 -13.06
CA ILE A 103 14.84 -6.47 -13.19
C ILE A 103 14.41 -6.27 -14.66
N PRO A 104 13.27 -5.60 -14.93
CA PRO A 104 12.39 -4.93 -13.97
C PRO A 104 11.33 -5.85 -13.37
N ARG A 105 11.13 -5.73 -12.05
CA ARG A 105 10.03 -6.40 -11.32
C ARG A 105 8.73 -5.64 -11.54
N GLY A 106 7.56 -6.28 -11.54
CA GLY A 106 6.27 -5.63 -11.86
C GLY A 106 5.79 -4.53 -10.90
N ALA A 107 4.70 -3.85 -11.27
CA ALA A 107 4.16 -2.67 -10.58
C ALA A 107 3.46 -2.95 -9.23
N ALA A 108 2.69 -4.03 -9.14
CA ALA A 108 1.81 -4.32 -8.01
C ALA A 108 2.47 -5.33 -7.05
N GLN A 109 3.34 -4.85 -6.16
CA GLN A 109 4.13 -5.68 -5.25
C GLN A 109 3.56 -5.76 -3.83
N TYR A 110 2.39 -5.18 -3.56
CA TYR A 110 1.80 -5.13 -2.22
C TYR A 110 1.71 -6.51 -1.54
N ILE A 111 1.44 -7.57 -2.30
CA ILE A 111 1.36 -8.92 -1.74
C ILE A 111 2.72 -9.43 -1.25
N ASN A 112 3.81 -9.06 -1.93
CA ASN A 112 5.16 -9.46 -1.52
C ASN A 112 5.64 -8.69 -0.30
N VAL A 113 5.17 -7.45 -0.14
CA VAL A 113 5.35 -6.67 1.09
C VAL A 113 4.65 -7.38 2.26
N ILE A 114 3.41 -7.83 2.07
CA ILE A 114 2.67 -8.60 3.09
C ILE A 114 3.38 -9.93 3.39
N ARG A 115 3.85 -10.65 2.37
CA ARG A 115 4.63 -11.89 2.54
C ARG A 115 5.85 -11.67 3.41
N TYR A 116 6.67 -10.68 3.10
CA TYR A 116 7.88 -10.40 3.88
C TYR A 116 7.55 -10.07 5.34
N ASP A 117 6.50 -9.28 5.58
CA ASP A 117 6.11 -8.92 6.95
C ASP A 117 5.58 -10.11 7.77
N LEU A 118 4.72 -10.95 7.16
CA LEU A 118 4.14 -12.13 7.82
C LEU A 118 5.14 -13.29 7.98
N LEU A 119 6.07 -13.45 7.03
CA LEU A 119 7.02 -14.56 7.00
C LEU A 119 8.39 -14.21 7.60
N TYR A 120 8.58 -12.99 8.13
CA TYR A 120 9.89 -12.48 8.55
C TYR A 120 10.67 -13.44 9.47
N ASP A 121 9.98 -14.05 10.44
CA ASP A 121 10.57 -14.99 11.39
C ASP A 121 10.83 -16.38 10.78
N SER A 122 10.20 -16.71 9.65
CA SER A 122 10.39 -17.96 8.89
C SER A 122 11.52 -17.86 7.83
N LEU A 123 12.02 -16.66 7.57
CA LEU A 123 13.16 -16.42 6.69
C LEU A 123 14.47 -16.63 7.45
N THR A 124 15.50 -17.14 6.77
CA THR A 124 16.87 -17.10 7.27
C THR A 124 17.40 -15.67 7.27
N ALA A 125 18.56 -15.43 7.91
CA ALA A 125 19.21 -14.12 7.86
C ALA A 125 19.54 -13.71 6.42
N ASP A 126 20.15 -14.62 5.65
CA ASP A 126 20.49 -14.40 4.25
C ASP A 126 19.26 -14.14 3.38
N GLU A 127 18.16 -14.89 3.60
CA GLU A 127 16.92 -14.65 2.86
C GLU A 127 16.30 -13.29 3.19
N ARG A 128 16.40 -12.83 4.45
CA ARG A 128 15.97 -11.48 4.82
C ARG A 128 16.82 -10.43 4.12
N GLU A 129 18.14 -10.59 4.12
CA GLU A 129 19.06 -9.68 3.45
C GLU A 129 18.76 -9.59 1.94
N GLU A 130 18.56 -10.73 1.27
CA GLU A 130 18.17 -10.77 -0.14
C GLU A 130 16.86 -9.99 -0.41
N VAL A 131 15.84 -10.16 0.44
CA VAL A 131 14.56 -9.45 0.30
C VAL A 131 14.77 -7.94 0.50
N GLU A 132 15.50 -7.54 1.54
CA GLU A 132 15.75 -6.15 1.87
C GLU A 132 16.55 -5.44 0.77
N GLU A 133 17.56 -6.09 0.21
CA GLU A 133 18.30 -5.59 -0.94
C GLU A 133 17.38 -5.44 -2.16
N ALA A 134 16.57 -6.46 -2.48
CA ALA A 134 15.63 -6.39 -3.60
C ALA A 134 14.61 -5.26 -3.45
N PHE A 135 14.13 -5.00 -2.23
CA PHE A 135 13.26 -3.87 -1.91
C PHE A 135 13.97 -2.54 -2.12
N ARG A 136 15.20 -2.38 -1.64
CA ARG A 136 16.00 -1.15 -1.83
C ARG A 136 16.28 -0.88 -3.30
N ILE A 137 16.65 -1.92 -4.08
CA ILE A 137 16.83 -1.81 -5.53
C ILE A 137 15.52 -1.39 -6.22
N TYR A 138 14.38 -1.97 -5.82
CA TYR A 138 13.09 -1.59 -6.38
C TYR A 138 12.77 -0.12 -6.09
N ILE A 139 12.91 0.30 -4.83
CA ILE A 139 12.70 1.70 -4.41
C ILE A 139 13.59 2.64 -5.23
N ASP A 140 14.88 2.34 -5.33
CA ASP A 140 15.83 3.16 -6.06
C ASP A 140 15.44 3.30 -7.54
N ASN A 141 15.11 2.18 -8.18
CA ASN A 141 14.65 2.17 -9.57
C ASN A 141 13.36 2.95 -9.77
N GLN A 142 12.37 2.79 -8.88
CA GLN A 142 11.05 3.39 -9.09
C GLN A 142 10.94 4.84 -8.62
N ILE A 143 11.69 5.24 -7.59
CA ILE A 143 11.52 6.54 -6.94
C ILE A 143 12.64 7.49 -7.36
N PHE A 144 13.90 7.07 -7.19
CA PHE A 144 15.05 7.98 -7.34
C PHE A 144 15.62 7.99 -8.76
N LYS A 145 15.94 6.83 -9.32
CA LYS A 145 16.47 6.71 -10.69
C LYS A 145 15.41 6.89 -11.77
N ARG A 146 14.15 6.59 -11.44
CA ARG A 146 13.04 6.53 -12.42
C ARG A 146 13.39 5.65 -13.62
N ALA A 147 13.90 4.46 -13.32
CA ALA A 147 14.45 3.49 -14.26
C ALA A 147 13.48 3.08 -15.37
N ILE A 148 12.17 3.27 -15.20
CA ILE A 148 11.16 3.08 -16.27
C ILE A 148 11.43 3.97 -17.50
N LEU A 149 12.19 5.05 -17.34
CA LEU A 149 12.63 5.94 -18.40
C LEU A 149 13.98 5.51 -19.03
N ASP A 150 14.63 4.47 -18.50
CA ASP A 150 15.89 3.95 -19.00
C ASP A 150 15.64 2.74 -19.91
N PRO A 151 15.86 2.86 -21.24
CA PRO A 151 15.67 1.76 -22.18
C PRO A 151 16.56 0.53 -21.91
N LYS A 152 17.67 0.69 -21.19
CA LYS A 152 18.55 -0.42 -20.82
C LYS A 152 17.95 -1.28 -19.70
N ILE A 153 17.05 -0.71 -18.92
CA ILE A 153 16.36 -1.39 -17.81
C ILE A 153 14.94 -1.78 -18.24
N PHE A 154 14.25 -0.95 -19.01
CA PHE A 154 12.93 -1.21 -19.57
C PHE A 154 12.98 -1.15 -21.10
N ASN A 155 13.07 -2.33 -21.73
CA ASN A 155 13.18 -2.50 -23.19
C ASN A 155 11.96 -1.98 -24.00
N ASP A 156 10.90 -1.51 -23.32
CA ASP A 156 9.74 -0.87 -23.95
C ASP A 156 9.54 0.58 -23.47
N SER A 157 10.64 1.28 -23.20
CA SER A 157 10.63 2.68 -22.78
C SER A 157 9.77 3.57 -23.69
N LYS A 158 9.66 3.29 -25.00
CA LYS A 158 8.82 4.07 -25.92
C LYS A 158 7.32 3.99 -25.57
N ASN A 159 6.83 2.83 -25.11
CA ASN A 159 5.45 2.69 -24.66
C ASN A 159 5.26 3.07 -23.19
N PHE A 160 6.31 2.97 -22.34
CA PHE A 160 6.23 3.26 -20.91
C PHE A 160 6.65 4.69 -20.50
N SER A 161 7.42 5.40 -21.32
CA SER A 161 7.84 6.80 -21.09
C SER A 161 6.70 7.81 -21.28
N ARG A 162 5.58 7.39 -21.87
CA ARG A 162 4.34 8.18 -21.85
C ARG A 162 3.59 8.04 -20.51
N TYR A 163 3.96 7.07 -19.68
CA TYR A 163 3.26 6.78 -18.44
C TYR A 163 3.97 7.36 -17.22
N ASP A 164 5.31 7.27 -17.15
CA ASP A 164 6.11 8.04 -16.18
C ASP A 164 6.67 9.29 -16.87
N ALA A 165 6.82 10.39 -16.13
CA ALA A 165 7.31 11.64 -16.67
C ALA A 165 8.50 12.16 -15.84
N ARG A 166 9.50 12.72 -16.54
CA ARG A 166 10.55 13.52 -15.88
C ARG A 166 9.94 14.71 -15.14
N ARG A 167 8.84 15.25 -15.68
CA ARG A 167 8.06 16.32 -15.09
C ARG A 167 6.58 15.95 -15.14
N TYR A 168 5.98 15.82 -13.96
CA TYR A 168 4.56 15.69 -13.79
C TYR A 168 3.85 17.05 -13.81
N THR A 169 2.68 17.05 -14.42
CA THR A 169 1.64 18.08 -14.38
C THR A 169 0.46 17.53 -13.59
N ARG A 170 -0.57 18.34 -13.34
CA ARG A 170 -1.78 17.90 -12.61
C ARG A 170 -2.57 16.78 -13.30
N THR A 171 -2.25 16.41 -14.53
CA THR A 171 -3.09 15.54 -15.38
C THR A 171 -2.28 14.53 -16.20
N ASN A 172 -1.06 14.19 -15.78
CA ASN A 172 -0.23 13.23 -16.51
C ASN A 172 0.44 12.17 -15.62
N TRP A 173 -0.03 12.02 -14.38
CA TRP A 173 0.46 11.01 -13.45
C TRP A 173 -0.52 9.84 -13.37
N LEU A 174 -0.52 9.01 -14.41
CA LEU A 174 -1.51 7.96 -14.62
C LEU A 174 -1.55 6.94 -13.46
N PRO A 175 -2.60 6.94 -12.61
CA PRO A 175 -2.66 6.12 -11.41
C PRO A 175 -2.95 4.64 -11.66
N ASN A 176 -3.42 4.27 -12.84
CA ASN A 176 -3.54 2.88 -13.25
C ASN A 176 -2.19 2.27 -13.69
N ILE A 177 -1.20 3.11 -14.02
CA ILE A 177 0.07 2.63 -14.60
C ILE A 177 1.25 2.92 -13.70
N ILE A 178 1.45 4.17 -13.25
CA ILE A 178 2.62 4.57 -12.46
C ILE A 178 2.42 4.46 -10.96
N TRP A 179 1.25 4.85 -10.49
CA TRP A 179 0.94 4.81 -9.06
C TRP A 179 1.20 3.45 -8.41
N PRO A 180 0.89 2.28 -9.02
CA PRO A 180 1.17 0.99 -8.37
C PRO A 180 2.66 0.79 -8.08
N TRP A 181 3.56 1.25 -8.96
CA TRP A 181 5.01 1.21 -8.74
C TRP A 181 5.44 2.07 -7.56
N LYS A 182 4.96 3.33 -7.53
CA LYS A 182 5.32 4.28 -6.48
C LYS A 182 4.78 3.85 -5.12
N VAL A 183 3.57 3.29 -5.09
CA VAL A 183 2.94 2.71 -3.88
C VAL A 183 3.69 1.50 -3.39
N SER A 184 4.04 0.59 -4.31
CA SER A 184 4.84 -0.59 -3.96
C SER A 184 6.17 -0.19 -3.34
N ALA A 185 6.85 0.83 -3.88
CA ALA A 185 8.09 1.35 -3.30
C ALA A 185 7.86 1.98 -1.91
N ASN A 186 6.78 2.75 -1.72
CA ASN A 186 6.42 3.32 -0.41
C ASN A 186 6.10 2.20 0.62
N LEU A 187 5.36 1.17 0.20
CA LEU A 187 5.05 -0.01 1.03
C LEU A 187 6.31 -0.82 1.38
N MET A 188 7.24 -0.99 0.43
CA MET A 188 8.53 -1.62 0.69
C MET A 188 9.35 -0.81 1.70
N ALA A 189 9.38 0.52 1.57
CA ALA A 189 10.06 1.39 2.54
C ALA A 189 9.44 1.23 3.94
N ALA A 190 8.10 1.23 4.03
CA ALA A 190 7.39 0.97 5.28
C ALA A 190 7.71 -0.42 5.85
N ALA A 191 7.77 -1.44 5.00
CA ALA A 191 8.13 -2.79 5.41
C ALA A 191 9.55 -2.89 5.91
N LEU A 192 10.50 -2.09 5.43
CA LEU A 192 11.87 -2.05 5.96
C LEU A 192 11.95 -1.39 7.35
N GLY A 193 10.92 -0.64 7.79
CA GLY A 193 10.89 0.03 9.09
C GLY A 193 11.89 1.19 9.26
N ASP A 194 12.55 1.60 8.17
CA ASP A 194 13.53 2.69 8.15
C ASP A 194 12.81 4.03 7.97
N GLU A 195 12.63 4.78 9.06
CA GLU A 195 11.94 6.08 9.04
C GLU A 195 12.58 7.07 8.05
N THR A 196 13.91 7.09 7.96
CA THR A 196 14.61 8.02 7.07
C THR A 196 14.29 7.69 5.61
N LEU A 197 14.34 6.41 5.27
CA LEU A 197 13.96 5.94 3.94
C LEU A 197 12.48 6.21 3.64
N ILE A 198 11.58 5.94 4.59
CA ILE A 198 10.13 6.18 4.42
C ILE A 198 9.88 7.65 4.09
N ARG A 199 10.43 8.58 4.89
CA ARG A 199 10.26 10.02 4.67
C ARG A 199 10.84 10.46 3.33
N LYS A 200 12.04 9.97 2.98
CA LYS A 200 12.69 10.27 1.71
C LYS A 200 11.86 9.80 0.52
N VAL A 201 11.42 8.54 0.53
CA VAL A 201 10.62 7.94 -0.54
C VAL A 201 9.27 8.64 -0.67
N TRP A 202 8.61 8.93 0.44
CA TRP A 202 7.30 9.57 0.45
C TRP A 202 7.35 11.02 -0.08
N GLY A 203 8.39 11.77 0.31
CA GLY A 203 8.57 13.17 -0.04
C GLY A 203 9.15 13.43 -1.44
N GLU A 204 9.69 12.40 -2.10
CA GLU A 204 10.31 12.53 -3.42
C GLU A 204 9.32 13.05 -4.47
N TYR A 205 9.82 13.84 -5.42
CA TYR A 205 9.00 14.37 -6.50
C TYR A 205 8.34 13.23 -7.29
N GLY A 206 7.02 13.30 -7.49
CA GLY A 206 6.28 12.24 -8.17
C GLY A 206 5.99 10.98 -7.33
N SER A 207 6.29 11.04 -6.04
CA SER A 207 5.84 10.05 -5.07
C SER A 207 4.53 10.49 -4.40
N TRP A 208 4.18 9.85 -3.29
CA TRP A 208 2.90 10.02 -2.61
C TRP A 208 2.62 11.44 -2.17
N LYS A 209 3.59 12.15 -1.58
CA LYS A 209 3.37 13.55 -1.19
C LYS A 209 2.90 14.39 -2.37
N TRP A 210 3.58 14.24 -3.51
CA TRP A 210 3.25 14.97 -4.74
C TRP A 210 1.85 14.61 -5.26
N TYR A 211 1.45 13.34 -5.20
CA TYR A 211 0.09 12.92 -5.58
C TYR A 211 -0.99 13.68 -4.82
N PHE A 212 -0.86 13.72 -3.49
CA PHE A 212 -1.82 14.40 -2.64
C PHE A 212 -1.78 15.92 -2.79
N ASP A 213 -0.59 16.48 -2.95
CA ASP A 213 -0.41 17.94 -3.01
C ASP A 213 -0.86 18.54 -4.34
N GLU A 214 -0.53 17.87 -5.45
CA GLU A 214 -0.57 18.46 -6.78
C GLU A 214 -1.59 17.79 -7.69
N TYR A 215 -1.88 16.51 -7.50
CA TYR A 215 -2.69 15.73 -8.44
C TYR A 215 -4.12 15.50 -7.96
N LEU A 216 -4.33 15.26 -6.67
CA LEU A 216 -5.67 15.22 -6.09
C LEU A 216 -6.25 16.64 -5.93
N CYS A 217 -7.56 16.75 -6.10
CA CYS A 217 -8.32 17.99 -5.96
C CYS A 217 -9.25 17.95 -4.75
N ASP A 218 -9.47 19.12 -4.13
CA ASP A 218 -10.36 19.30 -2.97
C ASP A 218 -10.09 18.24 -1.87
N ILE A 219 -11.11 17.55 -1.36
CA ILE A 219 -10.95 16.55 -0.28
C ILE A 219 -10.18 15.29 -0.69
N GLY A 220 -9.93 15.07 -1.99
CA GLY A 220 -9.19 13.90 -2.50
C GLY A 220 -9.69 13.37 -3.85
N PHE A 221 -10.44 14.17 -4.61
CA PHE A 221 -11.00 13.78 -5.90
C PHE A 221 -9.89 13.56 -6.94
N TYR A 222 -9.99 12.46 -7.69
CA TYR A 222 -9.10 12.15 -8.82
C TYR A 222 -9.86 12.40 -10.14
N SER A 223 -9.35 13.34 -10.94
CA SER A 223 -10.11 13.92 -12.07
C SER A 223 -9.90 13.27 -13.44
N GLU A 224 -8.87 12.43 -13.64
CA GLU A 224 -8.47 11.99 -14.99
C GLU A 224 -9.16 10.69 -15.45
N GLU A 225 -9.23 9.65 -14.59
CA GLU A 225 -9.91 8.39 -14.91
C GLU A 225 -10.74 7.88 -13.71
N PHE A 226 -11.97 8.38 -13.54
CA PHE A 226 -12.81 8.05 -12.39
C PHE A 226 -12.90 6.55 -12.06
N GLY A 227 -13.07 5.71 -13.08
CA GLY A 227 -13.19 4.25 -12.91
C GLY A 227 -11.97 3.59 -12.26
N LYS A 228 -10.82 4.25 -12.24
CA LYS A 228 -9.58 3.75 -11.62
C LYS A 228 -9.44 4.13 -10.15
N MET A 229 -10.24 5.07 -9.63
CA MET A 229 -10.27 5.39 -8.20
C MET A 229 -10.58 4.18 -7.33
N GLY A 230 -11.34 3.19 -7.84
CA GLY A 230 -11.63 1.96 -7.10
C GLY A 230 -10.47 0.95 -7.05
N SER A 231 -9.42 1.13 -7.85
CA SER A 231 -8.32 0.14 -7.98
C SER A 231 -7.14 0.36 -7.02
N THR A 232 -7.08 1.54 -6.40
CA THR A 232 -6.00 2.00 -5.53
C THR A 232 -6.27 1.92 -4.01
N PRO A 233 -7.52 1.94 -3.48
CA PRO A 233 -7.76 2.13 -2.04
C PRO A 233 -7.15 1.04 -1.15
N GLY A 234 -7.15 -0.21 -1.59
CA GLY A 234 -6.62 -1.32 -0.79
C GLY A 234 -5.15 -1.12 -0.40
N ALA A 235 -4.30 -0.77 -1.36
CA ALA A 235 -2.88 -0.53 -1.08
C ALA A 235 -2.64 0.82 -0.37
N MET A 236 -3.53 1.82 -0.55
CA MET A 236 -3.49 3.07 0.23
C MET A 236 -3.73 2.82 1.71
N LEU A 237 -4.79 2.08 2.02
CA LEU A 237 -5.17 1.70 3.37
C LEU A 237 -4.07 0.86 4.03
N LEU A 238 -3.47 -0.06 3.28
CA LEU A 238 -2.36 -0.89 3.75
C LEU A 238 -1.17 -0.05 4.18
N TYR A 239 -0.73 0.90 3.36
CA TYR A 239 0.37 1.79 3.72
C TYR A 239 0.02 2.66 4.94
N CYS A 240 -1.18 3.26 4.95
CA CYS A 240 -1.63 4.10 6.06
C CYS A 240 -1.63 3.34 7.38
N ARG A 241 -2.06 2.07 7.36
CA ARG A 241 -2.00 1.17 8.52
C ARG A 241 -0.55 0.90 8.95
N ALA A 242 0.33 0.58 8.00
CA ALA A 242 1.74 0.33 8.27
C ALA A 242 2.42 1.55 8.92
N VAL A 243 2.35 2.73 8.30
CA VAL A 243 3.01 3.93 8.83
C VAL A 243 2.39 4.41 10.14
N LYS A 244 1.08 4.24 10.35
CA LYS A 244 0.45 4.52 11.66
C LYS A 244 1.05 3.65 12.77
N ARG A 245 1.29 2.37 12.50
CA ARG A 245 1.90 1.43 13.47
C ARG A 245 3.38 1.70 13.71
N LEU A 246 4.07 2.29 12.74
CA LEU A 246 5.43 2.83 12.90
C LEU A 246 5.45 4.17 13.65
N GLY A 247 4.30 4.76 14.00
CA GLY A 247 4.21 6.08 14.64
C GLY A 247 4.32 7.25 13.67
N LEU A 248 4.23 7.00 12.37
CA LEU A 248 4.37 7.97 11.26
C LEU A 248 3.01 8.29 10.62
N ASN A 249 1.96 8.43 11.46
CA ASN A 249 0.60 8.62 10.98
C ASN A 249 0.44 9.91 10.13
N GLU A 250 1.30 10.89 10.32
CA GLU A 250 1.36 12.13 9.54
C GLU A 250 1.72 11.90 8.06
N LEU A 251 2.28 10.74 7.70
CA LEU A 251 2.56 10.34 6.32
C LEU A 251 1.44 9.49 5.70
N GLY A 252 0.49 9.04 6.53
CA GLY A 252 -0.64 8.17 6.16
C GLY A 252 -1.98 8.85 6.37
N TYR A 253 -2.82 8.30 7.27
CA TYR A 253 -4.17 8.83 7.54
C TYR A 253 -4.18 10.29 8.01
N GLY A 254 -3.12 10.73 8.69
CA GLY A 254 -2.98 12.09 9.19
C GLY A 254 -2.49 13.09 8.15
N TYR A 255 -2.13 12.65 6.94
CA TYR A 255 -1.66 13.57 5.91
C TYR A 255 -2.82 14.36 5.28
N LYS A 256 -2.61 15.67 5.14
CA LYS A 256 -3.47 16.58 4.38
C LYS A 256 -2.61 17.28 3.33
N GLY A 257 -2.91 17.02 2.06
CA GLY A 257 -2.24 17.65 0.94
C GLY A 257 -2.53 19.15 0.86
N LYS A 258 -1.68 19.90 0.13
CA LYS A 258 -1.82 21.35 -0.04
C LYS A 258 -3.21 21.80 -0.50
N GLY A 259 -3.84 21.03 -1.39
CA GLY A 259 -5.17 21.28 -1.92
C GLY A 259 -6.34 20.85 -1.01
N GLY A 260 -6.05 20.33 0.19
CA GLY A 260 -7.06 19.80 1.11
C GLY A 260 -7.23 18.28 1.05
N ALA A 261 -6.56 17.61 0.11
CA ALA A 261 -6.74 16.19 -0.14
C ALA A 261 -6.31 15.34 1.05
N THR A 262 -7.13 14.38 1.45
CA THR A 262 -6.82 13.43 2.52
C THR A 262 -7.05 12.00 2.05
N MET A 263 -6.43 11.02 2.72
CA MET A 263 -6.69 9.60 2.47
C MET A 263 -8.18 9.27 2.61
N ARG A 264 -8.81 9.82 3.64
CA ARG A 264 -10.25 9.66 3.90
C ARG A 264 -11.08 10.28 2.78
N GLY A 265 -10.82 11.54 2.43
CA GLY A 265 -11.57 12.23 1.39
C GLY A 265 -11.37 11.62 0.00
N HIS A 266 -10.21 11.00 -0.29
CA HIS A 266 -10.03 10.21 -1.51
C HIS A 266 -10.98 9.01 -1.56
N ILE A 267 -11.11 8.27 -0.45
CA ILE A 267 -12.06 7.13 -0.36
C ILE A 267 -13.50 7.62 -0.39
N GLU A 268 -13.81 8.70 0.34
CA GLU A 268 -15.15 9.27 0.40
C GLU A 268 -15.59 9.87 -0.93
N SER A 269 -14.66 10.38 -1.75
CA SER A 269 -15.01 10.95 -3.06
C SER A 269 -15.66 9.93 -4.00
N LEU A 270 -15.32 8.64 -3.89
CA LEU A 270 -16.01 7.55 -4.58
C LEU A 270 -17.47 7.42 -4.12
N ILE A 271 -17.71 7.57 -2.81
CA ILE A 271 -19.05 7.48 -2.22
C ILE A 271 -19.85 8.73 -2.62
N HIS A 272 -19.28 9.92 -2.46
CA HIS A 272 -19.94 11.17 -2.78
C HIS A 272 -20.35 11.27 -4.25
N LEU A 273 -19.53 10.74 -5.18
CA LEU A 273 -19.89 10.73 -6.60
C LEU A 273 -20.81 9.56 -6.98
N GLY A 274 -20.53 8.35 -6.48
CA GLY A 274 -21.30 7.16 -6.84
C GLY A 274 -22.69 7.11 -6.20
N TYR A 275 -22.84 7.76 -5.03
CA TYR A 275 -24.03 7.79 -4.20
C TYR A 275 -24.25 9.21 -3.65
N PRO A 276 -24.58 10.19 -4.50
CA PRO A 276 -24.89 11.52 -4.03
C PRO A 276 -26.12 11.48 -3.12
N LEU A 277 -26.10 12.25 -2.04
CA LEU A 277 -27.28 12.54 -1.25
C LEU A 277 -28.24 13.37 -2.12
N VAL A 278 -29.42 12.86 -2.39
CA VAL A 278 -30.49 13.59 -3.09
C VAL A 278 -31.63 13.81 -2.10
N ASP A 279 -31.85 15.07 -1.77
CA ASP A 279 -33.02 15.51 -1.02
C ASP A 279 -34.18 15.72 -1.99
N VAL A 280 -35.19 14.84 -1.89
CA VAL A 280 -36.45 14.93 -2.65
C VAL A 280 -37.61 15.34 -1.74
N SER A 281 -37.33 15.98 -0.60
CA SER A 281 -38.31 16.34 0.42
C SER A 281 -39.08 15.12 0.99
N SER A 282 -38.45 13.96 1.03
CA SER A 282 -38.96 12.75 1.70
C SER A 282 -38.42 12.64 3.14
N GLU A 283 -39.08 11.85 3.99
CA GLU A 283 -38.63 11.62 5.38
C GLU A 283 -37.21 11.05 5.50
N ARG A 284 -36.71 10.43 4.43
CA ARG A 284 -35.33 9.90 4.33
C ARG A 284 -34.69 10.40 3.03
N PRO A 285 -33.42 10.82 3.06
CA PRO A 285 -32.73 11.18 1.83
C PRO A 285 -32.46 9.96 0.95
N GLN A 286 -32.39 10.17 -0.36
CA GLN A 286 -32.08 9.12 -1.33
C GLN A 286 -30.60 9.13 -1.69
N TYR A 287 -30.06 7.96 -2.01
CA TYR A 287 -28.68 7.78 -2.50
C TYR A 287 -28.73 6.99 -3.81
N PRO A 288 -29.21 7.60 -4.91
CA PRO A 288 -29.31 6.93 -6.19
C PRO A 288 -27.91 6.58 -6.71
N MET A 289 -27.81 5.42 -7.35
CA MET A 289 -26.59 5.03 -8.07
C MET A 289 -26.49 5.87 -9.35
N LEU A 290 -25.37 6.56 -9.54
CA LEU A 290 -25.13 7.29 -10.79
C LEU A 290 -24.79 6.32 -11.93
N THR A 291 -25.56 6.36 -13.02
CA THR A 291 -25.26 5.62 -14.25
C THR A 291 -25.12 6.59 -15.42
N ILE A 292 -24.06 6.46 -16.22
CA ILE A 292 -23.81 7.32 -17.38
C ILE A 292 -23.98 6.47 -18.64
N GLY A 293 -25.14 6.58 -19.29
CA GLY A 293 -25.56 5.71 -20.41
C GLY A 293 -24.74 5.88 -21.69
N ASP A 294 -24.28 7.09 -21.99
CA ASP A 294 -23.61 7.41 -23.27
C ASP A 294 -22.09 7.12 -23.26
N LEU A 295 -21.53 6.69 -22.13
CA LEU A 295 -20.13 6.22 -22.04
C LEU A 295 -19.95 4.76 -22.51
N ARG A 296 -20.98 4.15 -23.12
CA ARG A 296 -20.95 2.74 -23.57
C ARG A 296 -20.11 2.46 -24.82
N GLN A 297 -19.57 3.48 -25.49
CA GLN A 297 -18.70 3.31 -26.66
C GLN A 297 -17.44 4.17 -26.57
N SER A 298 -16.41 3.67 -25.85
CA SER A 298 -15.04 4.14 -26.10
C SER A 298 -14.41 3.24 -27.16
N GLY A 299 -13.96 3.84 -28.26
CA GLY A 299 -13.40 3.19 -29.47
C GLY A 299 -12.12 2.38 -29.26
N SER A 300 -12.19 1.30 -28.50
CA SER A 300 -11.21 0.22 -28.50
C SER A 300 -11.81 -0.99 -29.21
N SER A 301 -11.07 -1.56 -30.16
CA SER A 301 -11.41 -2.76 -30.96
C SER A 301 -11.48 -4.07 -30.15
N GLN A 302 -11.76 -4.01 -28.85
CA GLN A 302 -11.88 -5.17 -27.99
C GLN A 302 -13.35 -5.39 -27.59
N SER A 303 -13.89 -6.53 -28.01
CA SER A 303 -15.27 -7.01 -27.84
C SER A 303 -15.59 -7.51 -26.42
N TRP A 304 -14.89 -7.03 -25.39
CA TRP A 304 -15.28 -7.37 -24.03
C TRP A 304 -16.43 -6.47 -23.61
N ASN A 305 -17.54 -7.09 -23.21
CA ASN A 305 -18.70 -6.45 -22.58
C ASN A 305 -18.23 -5.55 -21.44
N LEU A 306 -17.90 -4.30 -21.75
CA LEU A 306 -17.70 -3.30 -20.74
C LEU A 306 -19.07 -2.92 -20.21
N PRO A 307 -19.07 -2.80 -18.91
CA PRO A 307 -19.37 -1.51 -18.35
C PRO A 307 -18.22 -1.07 -17.47
N SER A 308 -18.00 0.24 -17.34
CA SER A 308 -17.11 0.74 -16.28
C SER A 308 -17.61 0.20 -14.93
N PRO A 309 -16.91 -0.74 -14.26
CA PRO A 309 -17.44 -1.42 -13.08
C PRO A 309 -17.66 -0.47 -11.89
N ALA A 310 -16.96 0.67 -11.89
CA ALA A 310 -17.00 1.67 -10.83
C ALA A 310 -18.37 2.34 -10.62
N PHE A 311 -19.27 2.27 -11.62
CA PHE A 311 -20.64 2.80 -11.54
C PHE A 311 -21.73 1.72 -11.66
N GLN A 312 -21.33 0.44 -11.71
CA GLN A 312 -22.27 -0.67 -11.89
C GLN A 312 -22.36 -1.60 -10.69
N TYR A 313 -21.33 -1.65 -9.86
CA TYR A 313 -21.37 -2.39 -8.62
C TYR A 313 -21.48 -1.44 -7.46
N SER A 314 -22.34 -1.81 -6.49
CA SER A 314 -22.44 -1.01 -5.29
C SER A 314 -21.18 -1.11 -4.46
N ILE A 315 -20.49 0.02 -4.28
CA ILE A 315 -19.29 0.12 -3.43
C ILE A 315 -19.61 -0.28 -1.99
N VAL A 316 -20.84 0.01 -1.55
CA VAL A 316 -21.45 -0.55 -0.34
C VAL A 316 -22.71 -1.33 -0.74
N MET A 317 -22.62 -2.66 -0.67
CA MET A 317 -23.83 -3.46 -0.62
C MET A 317 -24.52 -3.16 0.71
N GLY A 318 -25.76 -2.74 0.61
CA GLY A 318 -26.58 -2.36 1.75
C GLY A 318 -27.74 -3.31 1.78
N TYR A 319 -28.09 -3.68 2.99
CA TYR A 319 -28.93 -4.83 3.29
C TYR A 319 -30.35 -4.37 3.58
N THR A 320 -31.33 -5.13 3.16
CA THR A 320 -32.72 -4.95 3.58
C THR A 320 -32.88 -5.35 5.06
N PRO A 321 -33.96 -4.92 5.73
CA PRO A 321 -34.20 -5.26 7.15
C PRO A 321 -34.23 -6.76 7.46
N ASP A 322 -34.45 -7.62 6.46
CA ASP A 322 -34.42 -9.08 6.56
C ASP A 322 -33.00 -9.67 6.44
N GLY A 323 -31.96 -8.83 6.38
CA GLY A 323 -30.56 -9.25 6.34
C GLY A 323 -30.06 -9.75 4.97
N LYS A 324 -30.90 -9.71 3.93
CA LYS A 324 -30.48 -10.01 2.55
C LYS A 324 -29.86 -8.77 1.90
N GLY A 325 -28.95 -8.97 0.94
CA GLY A 325 -28.24 -7.87 0.26
C GLY A 325 -29.12 -7.01 -0.68
N GLY A 326 -28.50 -5.97 -1.27
CA GLY A 326 -29.00 -5.09 -2.34
C GLY A 326 -27.88 -4.12 -2.81
N ASN A 327 -27.73 -3.73 -4.09
CA ASN A 327 -28.66 -3.01 -4.97
C ASN A 327 -29.43 -3.87 -6.00
N GLU A 328 -30.63 -4.31 -5.61
CA GLU A 328 -31.77 -4.56 -6.51
C GLU A 328 -32.75 -3.34 -6.44
N ARG A 329 -32.21 -2.15 -6.13
CA ARG A 329 -32.83 -1.02 -5.43
C ARG A 329 -33.37 0.06 -6.35
N TRP A 330 -34.44 -0.29 -7.02
CA TRP A 330 -35.69 0.27 -6.57
C TRP A 330 -36.58 -0.93 -6.36
N LYS A 331 -36.46 -1.63 -5.22
CA LYS A 331 -37.50 -2.62 -4.89
C LYS A 331 -38.77 -1.83 -4.61
N ALA A 332 -39.41 -1.41 -5.69
CA ALA A 332 -40.71 -0.82 -5.72
C ALA A 332 -41.66 -1.81 -5.07
N HIS A 333 -42.43 -1.28 -4.14
CA HIS A 333 -43.86 -1.49 -4.27
C HIS A 333 -44.40 -0.29 -5.03
#